data_AF-A0A413HN23-F1
#
_entry.id   AF-A0A413HN23-F1
#
_cell.length_a   1.000
_cell.length_b   1.000
_cell.length_c   1.000
_cell.angle_alpha   90.00
_cell.angle_beta   90.00
_cell.angle_gamma   90.00
#
_symmetry.space_group_name_H-M   'P 1'
#
loop_
_entity.id
_entity.type
_entity.pdbx_description
1 polymer ?
#
loop_
_entity_poly.entity_id
_entity_poly.type
_entity_poly.pdbx_seq_one_letter_code
_entity_poly.pdbx_strand_id
1 'polypeptide(L)'
;MRLEAYEKVNGMNIANIMGCGNQKGNLRSTRQYEFSVNLLPKIKVETVVTDEQAPAIVDEVVKEIQTGNFGDGKIFIYDVEDAVRIRTGEHGGDAL
;
A
#
# COMPACT_ATOMS: atom_id res chain seq x y z
N MET A 1 -0.81 14.14 -7.17
CA MET A 1 -1.93 13.75 -6.30
C MET A 1 -2.84 14.95 -6.13
N ARG A 2 -3.94 14.99 -6.87
CA ARG A 2 -4.93 16.08 -6.83
C ARG A 2 -5.77 15.92 -5.55
N LEU A 3 -6.11 17.04 -4.92
CA LEU A 3 -6.72 17.12 -3.59
C LEU A 3 -8.12 16.48 -3.44
N GLU A 4 -8.76 16.02 -4.51
CA GLU A 4 -10.12 15.49 -4.45
C GLU A 4 -10.20 14.07 -3.86
N ALA A 5 -9.09 13.31 -3.87
CA ALA A 5 -8.99 12.04 -3.16
C ALA A 5 -8.98 12.20 -1.62
N TYR A 6 -8.60 13.38 -1.10
CA TYR A 6 -8.50 13.64 0.34
C TYR A 6 -9.86 13.73 1.04
N GLU A 7 -10.96 13.98 0.31
CA GLU A 7 -12.30 14.02 0.93
C GLU A 7 -12.79 12.63 1.38
N LYS A 8 -12.14 11.55 0.94
CA LYS A 8 -12.58 10.17 1.23
C LYS A 8 -11.72 9.42 2.24
N VAL A 9 -10.57 9.96 2.65
CA VAL A 9 -9.62 9.25 3.53
C VAL A 9 -9.19 10.15 4.68
N ASN A 10 -9.68 9.84 5.89
CA ASN A 10 -9.47 10.67 7.08
C ASN A 10 -8.13 10.41 7.80
N GLY A 11 -7.44 9.30 7.50
CA GLY A 11 -6.16 8.97 8.13
C GLY A 11 -5.38 7.89 7.39
N MET A 12 -4.06 7.99 7.40
CA MET A 12 -3.17 6.99 6.80
C MET A 12 -1.86 6.87 7.57
N ASN A 13 -1.27 5.69 7.54
CA ASN A 13 0.07 5.40 8.04
C ASN A 13 1.03 5.22 6.86
N ILE A 14 2.23 5.80 6.97
CA ILE A 14 3.25 5.72 5.94
C ILE A 14 4.53 5.15 6.55
N ALA A 15 5.11 4.14 5.92
CA ALA A 15 6.36 3.52 6.34
C ALA A 15 7.31 3.30 5.16
N ASN A 16 8.61 3.52 5.40
CA ASN A 16 9.66 3.11 4.47
C ASN A 16 9.89 1.60 4.65
N ILE A 17 9.81 0.84 3.55
CA ILE A 17 10.01 -0.61 3.56
C ILE A 17 11.01 -1.01 2.47
N MET A 18 11.51 -2.24 2.58
CA MET A 18 12.36 -2.88 1.58
C MET A 18 11.57 -4.01 0.93
N GLY A 19 11.40 -3.99 -0.39
CA GLY A 19 10.58 -4.97 -1.12
C GLY A 19 11.36 -5.70 -2.21
N CYS A 20 11.06 -6.99 -2.38
CA CYS A 20 11.48 -7.77 -3.54
C CYS A 20 10.23 -8.20 -4.33
N GLY A 21 10.19 -7.88 -5.63
CA GLY A 21 9.14 -8.35 -6.54
C GLY A 21 9.69 -9.33 -7.59
N ASN A 22 8.94 -9.56 -8.67
CA ASN A 22 9.41 -10.31 -9.84
C ASN A 22 10.52 -9.59 -10.64
N GLN A 23 10.89 -8.38 -10.21
CA GLN A 23 12.08 -7.67 -10.64
C GLN A 23 13.30 -8.43 -10.10
N LYS A 24 13.62 -9.57 -10.73
CA LYS A 24 14.83 -10.35 -10.49
C LYS A 24 16.00 -9.39 -10.71
N GLY A 25 16.52 -8.80 -9.64
CA GLY A 25 17.77 -8.04 -9.70
C GLY A 25 18.78 -8.94 -10.40
N ASN A 26 19.46 -8.41 -11.43
CA ASN A 26 20.36 -9.15 -12.31
C ASN A 26 21.15 -10.22 -11.52
N LEU A 27 20.74 -11.48 -11.63
CA LEU A 27 21.41 -12.60 -10.98
C LEU A 27 22.72 -12.85 -11.75
N ARG A 28 23.81 -12.21 -11.32
CA ARG A 28 25.15 -12.65 -11.70
C ARG A 28 25.57 -13.75 -10.74
N SER A 29 25.33 -15.00 -11.13
CA SER A 29 25.80 -16.18 -10.41
C SER A 29 27.29 -16.44 -10.66
N THR A 30 28.05 -16.70 -9.60
CA THR A 30 29.32 -17.44 -9.69
C THR A 30 29.19 -18.79 -8.95
N ARG A 31 30.07 -19.74 -9.24
CA ARG A 31 29.90 -21.20 -9.03
C ARG A 31 29.73 -21.69 -7.58
N GLN A 32 29.74 -20.82 -6.58
CA GLN A 32 29.57 -21.17 -5.17
C GLN A 32 28.44 -20.29 -4.61
N TYR A 33 27.21 -20.79 -4.74
CA TYR A 33 25.96 -20.31 -4.13
C TYR A 33 25.96 -18.93 -3.45
N GLU A 34 25.28 -17.94 -4.05
CA GLU A 34 24.57 -16.90 -3.28
C GLU A 34 23.32 -16.43 -4.04
N PHE A 35 22.14 -16.57 -3.42
CA PHE A 35 20.93 -15.90 -3.87
C PHE A 35 20.90 -14.50 -3.25
N SER A 36 21.51 -13.52 -3.91
CA SER A 36 21.39 -12.12 -3.48
C SER A 36 19.99 -11.61 -3.82
N VAL A 37 19.08 -11.59 -2.86
CA VAL A 37 17.78 -10.93 -3.02
C VAL A 37 18.02 -9.42 -3.01
N ASN A 38 17.91 -8.77 -4.18
CA ASN A 38 18.04 -7.33 -4.29
C ASN A 38 16.74 -6.66 -3.82
N LEU A 39 16.70 -6.27 -2.55
CA LEU A 39 15.59 -5.50 -2.00
C LEU A 39 15.71 -4.04 -2.44
N LEU A 40 14.63 -3.48 -2.99
CA LEU A 40 14.56 -2.08 -3.35
C LEU A 40 13.74 -1.30 -2.32
N PRO A 41 14.12 -0.05 -2.00
CA PRO A 41 13.33 0.80 -1.12
C PRO A 41 11.97 1.09 -1.76
N LYS A 42 10.91 1.02 -0.96
CA LYS A 42 9.52 1.29 -1.32
C LYS A 42 8.83 2.06 -0.18
N ILE A 43 7.74 2.76 -0.52
CA ILE A 43 6.83 3.33 0.47
C ILE A 43 5.65 2.37 0.65
N LYS A 44 5.35 2.03 1.90
CA LYS A 44 4.11 1.36 2.29
C LYS A 44 3.14 2.43 2.79
N VAL A 45 1.94 2.45 2.22
CA VAL A 45 0.82 3.28 2.69
C VAL A 45 -0.26 2.34 3.17
N GLU A 46 -0.78 2.59 4.38
CA GLU A 46 -1.85 1.82 5.00
C GLU A 46 -2.95 2.79 5.43
N THR A 47 -4.19 2.47 5.08
CA THR A 47 -5.37 3.23 5.46
C THR A 47 -6.52 2.28 5.71
N VAL A 48 -7.42 2.66 6.60
CA VAL A 48 -8.70 1.99 6.82
C VAL A 48 -9.80 2.91 6.34
N VAL A 49 -10.72 2.38 5.55
CA VAL A 49 -11.82 3.12 4.91
C VAL A 49 -13.07 2.25 4.97
N THR A 50 -14.23 2.82 4.71
CA THR A 50 -15.46 2.01 4.64
C THR A 50 -15.47 1.16 3.37
N ASP A 51 -16.24 0.06 3.40
CA ASP A 51 -16.36 -0.88 2.29
C ASP A 51 -16.87 -0.20 1.01
N GLU A 52 -17.73 0.81 1.14
CA GLU A 52 -18.27 1.56 0.00
C GLU A 52 -17.20 2.42 -0.68
N GLN A 53 -16.20 2.89 0.06
CA GLN A 53 -15.14 3.76 -0.44
C GLN A 53 -13.96 2.99 -1.03
N ALA A 54 -13.69 1.77 -0.52
CA ALA A 54 -12.50 0.99 -0.89
C ALA A 54 -12.32 0.81 -2.42
N PRO A 55 -13.36 0.41 -3.21
CA PRO A 55 -13.19 0.22 -4.65
C PRO A 55 -12.79 1.51 -5.38
N ALA A 56 -13.44 2.64 -5.05
CA ALA A 56 -13.19 3.92 -5.69
C ALA A 56 -11.77 4.43 -5.41
N ILE A 57 -11.27 4.23 -4.20
CA ILE A 57 -9.92 4.61 -3.80
C ILE A 57 -8.88 3.75 -4.53
N VAL A 58 -9.09 2.43 -4.61
CA VAL A 58 -8.18 1.52 -5.31
C VAL A 58 -8.06 1.90 -6.77
N ASP A 59 -9.18 2.14 -7.46
CA ASP A 59 -9.19 2.54 -8.87
C ASP A 59 -8.47 3.86 -9.11
N GLU A 60 -8.68 4.85 -8.24
CA GLU A 60 -8.03 6.15 -8.33
C GLU A 60 -6.52 6.06 -8.08
N VAL A 61 -6.10 5.31 -7.05
CA VAL A 61 -4.68 5.09 -6.76
C VAL A 61 -4.00 4.41 -7.94
N VAL A 62 -4.57 3.33 -8.50
CA VAL A 62 -4.01 2.64 -9.67
C VAL A 62 -3.87 3.62 -10.83
N LYS A 63 -4.91 4.37 -11.14
CA LYS A 63 -4.89 5.35 -12.24
C LYS A 63 -3.81 6.42 -12.08
N GLU A 64 -3.57 6.89 -10.85
CA GLU A 64 -2.61 7.98 -10.60
C GLU A 64 -1.16 7.51 -10.53
N ILE A 65 -0.88 6.31 -10.01
CA ILE A 65 0.51 5.87 -9.74
C ILE A 65 1.03 4.85 -10.75
N GLN A 66 0.17 4.25 -11.58
CA GLN A 66 0.60 3.27 -12.57
C GLN A 66 1.47 3.93 -13.65
N THR A 67 2.70 3.42 -13.79
CA THR A 67 3.62 3.82 -14.88
C THR A 67 3.68 2.79 -16.00
N GLY A 68 3.18 1.58 -15.75
CA GLY A 68 3.26 0.44 -16.67
C GLY A 68 4.61 -0.28 -16.63
N ASN A 69 5.53 0.14 -15.75
CA ASN A 69 6.84 -0.46 -15.61
C ASN A 69 6.90 -1.45 -14.44
N PHE A 70 7.92 -2.32 -14.45
CA PHE A 70 8.19 -3.18 -13.30
C PHE A 70 8.56 -2.34 -12.08
N GLY A 71 7.82 -2.56 -10.99
CA GLY A 71 8.10 -1.92 -9.71
C GLY A 71 7.02 -0.96 -9.21
N ASP A 72 5.94 -0.75 -9.98
CA ASP A 72 4.75 0.04 -9.60
C ASP A 72 4.11 -0.41 -8.27
N GLY A 73 4.35 -1.65 -7.86
CA GLY A 73 3.98 -2.16 -6.54
C GLY A 73 2.77 -3.07 -6.58
N LYS A 74 2.08 -3.19 -5.44
CA LYS A 74 0.85 -3.95 -5.25
C LYS A 74 -0.03 -3.25 -4.22
N ILE A 75 -1.33 -3.40 -4.37
CA ILE A 75 -2.31 -3.02 -3.36
C ILE A 75 -2.86 -4.33 -2.77
N PHE A 76 -2.95 -4.37 -1.44
CA PHE A 76 -3.54 -5.48 -0.72
C PHE A 76 -4.75 -4.94 0.05
N ILE A 77 -5.85 -5.69 0.02
CA ILE A 77 -7.08 -5.35 0.72
C ILE A 77 -7.31 -6.42 1.78
N TYR A 78 -7.58 -5.99 3.00
CA TYR A 78 -7.85 -6.85 4.14
C TYR A 78 -9.11 -6.33 4.82
N ASP A 79 -9.95 -7.25 5.28
CA ASP A 79 -11.12 -6.90 6.08
C ASP A 79 -10.66 -6.45 7.47
N VAL A 80 -11.23 -5.36 7.96
CA VAL A 80 -11.03 -4.87 9.33
C VAL A 80 -12.29 -5.18 10.12
N GLU A 81 -12.17 -6.05 11.13
CA GLU A 81 -13.31 -6.48 11.94
C GLU A 81 -13.93 -5.33 12.73
N ASP A 82 -13.11 -4.45 13.31
CA ASP A 82 -13.54 -3.25 14.01
C ASP A 82 -12.43 -2.19 14.04
N ALA A 83 -12.82 -0.93 14.07
CA ALA A 83 -11.94 0.22 14.21
C ALA A 83 -12.41 1.04 15.42
N VAL A 84 -11.49 1.43 16.31
CA VAL A 84 -11.83 2.18 17.53
C VAL A 84 -11.10 3.50 17.57
N ARG A 85 -11.82 4.61 17.63
CA ARG A 85 -11.23 5.94 17.77
C ARG A 85 -10.92 6.21 19.25
N ILE A 86 -9.65 6.10 19.64
CA ILE A 86 -9.20 6.25 21.05
C ILE A 86 -9.74 7.52 21.74
N ARG A 87 -9.83 8.64 21.01
CA ARG A 87 -10.26 9.93 21.59
C ARG A 87 -11.73 9.96 22.00
N THR A 88 -12.60 9.29 21.24
CA THR A 88 -14.07 9.37 21.40
C THR A 88 -14.70 8.05 21.86
N GLY A 89 -14.02 6.93 21.66
CA GLY A 89 -14.58 5.60 21.87
C GLY A 89 -15.56 5.17 20.79
N GLU A 90 -15.63 5.88 19.65
CA GLU A 90 -16.43 5.46 18.49
C GLU A 90 -15.86 4.18 17.87
N HIS A 91 -16.75 3.34 17.32
CA HIS A 91 -16.45 2.03 16.75
C HIS A 91 -16.85 1.96 15.26
N GLY A 92 -16.34 0.96 14.53
CA GLY A 92 -16.69 0.71 13.13
C GLY A 92 -16.46 1.91 12.22
N GLY A 93 -17.43 2.19 11.34
CA GLY A 93 -17.36 3.30 10.38
C GLY A 93 -17.28 4.69 11.04
N ASP A 94 -17.91 4.88 12.21
CA ASP A 94 -17.87 6.17 12.93
C ASP A 94 -16.46 6.50 13.46
N ALA A 95 -15.63 5.46 13.65
CA ALA A 95 -14.25 5.61 14.10
C ALA A 95 -13.29 6.12 13.01
N LEU A 96 -13.71 6.13 11.74
CA LEU A 96 -12.87 6.48 10.58
C LEU A 96 -12.89 7.99 10.31
#